data_AF-A0A430G431-F1
#
_entry.id   AF-A0A430G431-F1
#
_cell.length_a   1.000
_cell.length_b   1.000
_cell.length_c   1.000
_cell.angle_alpha   90.00
_cell.angle_beta   90.00
_cell.angle_gamma   90.00
#
_symmetry.space_group_name_H-M   'P 1'
#
loop_
_entity.id
_entity.type
_entity.pdbx_description
1 polymer ?
#
loop_
_entity_poly.entity_id
_entity_poly.type
_entity_poly.pdbx_seq_one_letter_code
_entity_poly.pdbx_strand_id
1 'polypeptide(L)'
;MVYILLPFDDVMEFALALLSLTPVELDALGWTFADRKRLLDHFLASGRTVQGRRVEDITRMSVRLAVPQRDVDRLQQFARRELPKAVSNAGVIDRVLDALSHASHRMLQPMSG
;
A
#
# COMPACT_ATOMS: atom_id res chain seq x y z
N MET A 1 -13.59 3.07 -5.69
CA MET A 1 -12.64 2.06 -5.18
C MET A 1 -11.67 1.77 -6.30
N VAL A 2 -10.38 1.64 -5.98
CA VAL A 2 -9.33 1.31 -6.94
C VAL A 2 -8.62 0.05 -6.46
N TYR A 3 -8.17 -0.75 -7.41
CA TYR A 3 -7.44 -1.98 -7.13
C TYR A 3 -5.98 -1.82 -7.49
N ILE A 4 -5.12 -2.02 -6.50
CA ILE A 4 -3.66 -2.03 -6.64
C ILE A 4 -3.23 -3.51 -6.60
N LEU A 5 -2.40 -3.92 -7.55
CA LEU A 5 -1.81 -5.26 -7.56
C LEU A 5 -0.34 -5.14 -7.18
N LEU A 6 0.05 -5.85 -6.13
CA LEU A 6 1.42 -5.90 -5.64
C LEU A 6 1.77 -7.34 -5.23
N PRO A 7 3.03 -7.75 -5.34
CA PRO A 7 3.53 -8.94 -4.67
C PRO A 7 3.19 -8.92 -3.17
N PHE A 8 2.91 -10.07 -2.58
CA PHE A 8 2.59 -10.17 -1.16
C PHE A 8 3.72 -9.62 -0.27
N ASP A 9 4.98 -9.89 -0.59
CA ASP A 9 6.12 -9.35 0.15
C ASP A 9 6.13 -7.82 0.16
N ASP A 10 5.89 -7.20 -1.00
CA ASP A 10 5.82 -5.73 -1.12
C ASP A 10 4.66 -5.18 -0.27
N VAL A 11 3.51 -5.88 -0.22
CA VAL A 11 2.37 -5.51 0.64
C VAL A 11 2.73 -5.60 2.12
N MET A 12 3.48 -6.63 2.52
CA MET A 12 3.92 -6.82 3.90
C MET A 12 4.96 -5.77 4.32
N GLU A 13 5.99 -5.53 3.50
CA GLU A 13 6.98 -4.47 3.76
C GLU A 13 6.30 -3.11 3.88
N PHE A 14 5.36 -2.81 2.98
CA PHE A 14 4.67 -1.54 2.99
C PHE A 14 3.76 -1.37 4.22
N ALA A 15 3.07 -2.44 4.63
CA ALA A 15 2.26 -2.44 5.85
C ALA A 15 3.12 -2.28 7.12
N LEU A 16 4.28 -2.94 7.18
CA LEU A 16 5.22 -2.82 8.30
C LEU A 16 5.78 -1.41 8.41
N ALA A 17 6.18 -0.80 7.29
CA ALA A 17 6.63 0.59 7.24
C ALA A 17 5.53 1.56 7.69
N LEU A 18 4.27 1.30 7.30
CA LEU A 18 3.14 2.13 7.72
C LEU A 18 2.87 1.98 9.23
N LEU A 19 3.02 0.77 9.76
CA LEU A 19 2.87 0.50 11.19
C LEU A 19 3.98 1.14 12.03
N SER A 20 5.21 1.21 11.50
CA SER A 20 6.36 1.75 12.22
C SER A 20 6.37 3.28 12.35
N LEU A 21 5.46 3.99 11.66
CA LEU A 21 5.33 5.44 11.80
C LEU A 21 5.16 5.86 13.26
N THR A 22 6.02 6.77 13.69
CA THR A 22 5.93 7.43 14.99
C THR A 22 4.79 8.46 15.01
N PRO A 23 4.34 8.92 16.19
CA PRO A 23 3.32 9.97 16.29
C PRO A 23 3.74 11.27 15.59
N VAL A 24 5.03 11.63 15.62
CA VAL A 24 5.57 12.83 14.99
C VAL A 24 5.52 12.72 13.46
N GLU A 25 5.85 11.55 12.90
CA GLU A 25 5.79 11.33 11.46
C GLU A 25 4.33 11.30 10.96
N LEU A 26 3.40 10.76 11.75
CA LEU A 26 1.97 10.84 11.47
C LEU A 26 1.49 12.29 11.40
N ASP A 27 1.88 13.12 12.37
CA ASP A 27 1.55 14.55 12.37
C ASP A 27 2.17 15.29 11.18
N ALA A 28 3.41 14.97 10.81
CA ALA A 28 4.08 15.52 9.63
C ALA A 28 3.45 15.11 8.28
N LEU A 29 2.64 14.04 8.28
CA LEU A 29 1.79 13.63 7.16
C LEU A 29 0.38 14.24 7.25
N GLY A 30 0.04 14.92 8.35
CA GLY A 30 -1.31 15.41 8.64
C GLY A 30 -2.30 14.28 8.94
N TRP A 31 -1.82 13.16 9.49
CA TRP A 31 -2.59 11.95 9.72
C TRP A 31 -2.83 11.71 11.20
N THR A 32 -3.98 11.13 11.50
CA THR A 32 -4.31 10.62 12.83
C THR A 32 -3.96 9.14 12.95
N PHE A 33 -3.95 8.61 14.18
CA PHE A 33 -3.92 7.16 14.40
C PHE A 33 -5.07 6.42 13.71
N ALA A 34 -6.25 7.05 13.61
CA ALA A 34 -7.40 6.47 12.92
C ALA A 34 -7.15 6.34 11.41
N ASP A 35 -6.42 7.29 10.83
CA ASP A 35 -6.01 7.21 9.42
C ASP A 35 -5.03 6.07 9.20
N ARG A 36 -3.99 5.93 10.04
CA ARG A 36 -3.07 4.79 9.98
C ARG A 36 -3.80 3.47 10.10
N LYS A 37 -4.70 3.34 11.09
CA LYS A 37 -5.52 2.12 11.27
C LYS A 37 -6.34 1.81 10.02
N ARG A 38 -7.06 2.80 9.48
CA ARG A 38 -7.89 2.62 8.29
C ARG A 38 -7.07 2.18 7.08
N LEU A 39 -5.87 2.74 6.89
CA LEU A 39 -4.97 2.31 5.84
C LEU A 39 -4.52 0.86 6.05
N LEU A 40 -4.07 0.49 7.25
CA LEU A 40 -3.69 -0.89 7.60
C LEU A 40 -4.83 -1.89 7.42
N ASP A 41 -6.09 -1.51 7.69
CA ASP A 41 -7.25 -2.37 7.49
C ASP A 41 -7.38 -2.81 6.02
N HIS A 42 -6.97 -1.98 5.03
CA HIS A 42 -6.94 -2.37 3.62
C HIS A 42 -5.91 -3.47 3.35
N PHE A 43 -4.71 -3.35 3.93
CA PHE A 43 -3.64 -4.36 3.79
C PHE A 43 -4.08 -5.70 4.42
N LEU A 44 -4.64 -5.65 5.63
CA LEU A 44 -5.19 -6.84 6.30
C LEU A 44 -6.30 -7.51 5.48
N ALA A 45 -7.18 -6.71 4.84
CA ALA A 45 -8.22 -7.25 3.98
C ALA A 45 -7.67 -8.01 2.77
N SER A 46 -6.54 -7.54 2.20
CA SER A 46 -5.85 -8.22 1.09
C SER A 46 -5.20 -9.54 1.53
N GLY A 47 -4.66 -9.58 2.76
CA GLY A 47 -4.01 -10.76 3.34
C GLY A 47 -4.94 -11.97 3.51
N ARG A 48 -6.26 -11.76 3.58
CA ARG A 48 -7.24 -12.87 3.60
C ARG A 48 -7.16 -13.77 2.37
N THR A 49 -6.71 -13.24 1.23
CA THR A 49 -6.59 -14.02 -0.01
C THR A 49 -5.46 -15.06 0.02
N VAL A 50 -4.50 -14.90 0.93
CA VAL A 50 -3.35 -15.79 1.10
C VAL A 50 -3.44 -16.64 2.37
N GLN A 51 -4.49 -16.49 3.16
CA GLN A 51 -4.68 -17.25 4.39
C GLN A 51 -4.76 -18.76 4.10
N GLY A 52 -4.00 -19.55 4.88
CA GLY A 52 -3.95 -21.01 4.74
C GLY A 52 -3.07 -21.52 3.58
N ARG A 53 -2.44 -20.63 2.82
CA ARG A 53 -1.43 -20.99 1.81
C ARG A 53 -0.05 -21.13 2.45
N ARG A 54 0.84 -21.87 1.80
CA ARG A 54 2.23 -22.01 2.23
C ARG A 54 3.00 -20.74 1.92
N VAL A 55 4.01 -20.42 2.74
CA VAL A 55 4.83 -19.21 2.57
C VAL A 55 5.52 -19.20 1.21
N GLU A 56 6.07 -20.35 0.81
CA GLU A 56 6.72 -20.55 -0.50
C GLU A 56 5.83 -20.18 -1.70
N ASP A 57 4.50 -20.32 -1.56
CA ASP A 57 3.53 -20.10 -2.64
C ASP A 57 3.04 -18.64 -2.71
N ILE A 58 3.28 -17.83 -1.68
CA ILE A 58 2.66 -16.50 -1.53
C ILE A 58 3.63 -15.34 -1.73
N THR A 59 4.91 -15.52 -1.41
CA THR A 59 5.96 -14.47 -1.45
C THR A 59 5.91 -13.61 -2.73
N ARG A 60 5.76 -14.25 -3.90
CA ARG A 60 5.69 -13.57 -5.21
C ARG A 60 4.30 -13.50 -5.81
N MET A 61 3.29 -14.02 -5.10
CA MET A 61 1.91 -13.98 -5.56
C MET A 61 1.41 -12.54 -5.55
N SER A 62 0.87 -12.09 -6.68
CA SER A 62 0.21 -10.79 -6.73
C SER A 62 -1.10 -10.84 -5.93
N VAL A 63 -1.22 -9.96 -4.95
CA VAL A 63 -2.41 -9.76 -4.14
C VAL A 63 -3.10 -8.45 -4.53
N ARG A 64 -4.42 -8.45 -4.43
CA ARG A 64 -5.25 -7.29 -4.75
C ARG A 64 -5.55 -6.49 -3.48
N LEU A 65 -5.07 -5.26 -3.47
CA LEU A 65 -5.39 -4.26 -2.45
C LEU A 65 -6.52 -3.37 -2.96
N ALA A 66 -7.68 -3.40 -2.30
CA ALA A 66 -8.82 -2.56 -2.63
C ALA A 66 -8.80 -1.31 -1.75
N VAL A 67 -8.67 -0.12 -2.36
CA VAL A 67 -8.47 1.14 -1.63
C VAL A 67 -9.37 2.25 -2.19
N PRO A 68 -10.01 3.07 -1.35
CA PRO A 68 -10.65 4.31 -1.79
C PRO A 68 -9.64 5.29 -2.36
N GLN A 69 -9.99 6.08 -3.38
CA GLN A 69 -9.04 7.02 -4.02
C GLN A 69 -8.35 7.96 -3.03
N ARG A 70 -9.09 8.53 -2.06
CA ARG A 70 -8.54 9.40 -1.01
C ARG A 70 -7.38 8.75 -0.23
N ASP A 71 -7.45 7.43 -0.06
CA ASP A 71 -6.47 6.65 0.68
C ASP A 71 -5.32 6.24 -0.27
N VAL A 72 -5.54 6.16 -1.59
CA VAL A 72 -4.46 6.00 -2.60
C VAL A 72 -3.54 7.22 -2.59
N ASP A 73 -4.09 8.44 -2.59
CA ASP A 73 -3.28 9.66 -2.61
C ASP A 73 -2.42 9.78 -1.33
N ARG A 74 -3.00 9.36 -0.20
CA ARG A 74 -2.28 9.24 1.08
C ARG A 74 -1.15 8.21 1.01
N LEU A 75 -1.43 7.02 0.48
CA LEU A 75 -0.40 5.99 0.29
C LEU A 75 0.71 6.45 -0.66
N GLN A 76 0.41 7.25 -1.69
CA GLN A 76 1.43 7.86 -2.56
C GLN A 76 2.32 8.84 -1.81
N GLN A 77 1.73 9.72 -0.99
CA GLN A 77 2.50 10.67 -0.19
C GLN A 77 3.43 9.95 0.79
N PHE A 78 2.92 8.92 1.47
CA PHE A 78 3.69 8.08 2.39
C PHE A 78 4.80 7.29 1.67
N ALA A 79 4.49 6.66 0.54
CA ALA A 79 5.46 5.92 -0.27
C ALA A 79 6.64 6.79 -0.73
N ARG A 80 6.41 8.07 -1.01
CA ARG A 80 7.48 9.01 -1.41
C ARG A 80 8.31 9.52 -0.24
N ARG A 81 7.68 9.79 0.91
CA ARG A 81 8.32 10.50 2.03
C ARG A 81 8.94 9.58 3.07
N GLU A 82 8.26 8.49 3.38
CA GLU A 82 8.56 7.69 4.58
C GLU A 82 9.03 6.28 4.23
N LEU A 83 8.50 5.68 3.16
CA LEU A 83 8.91 4.34 2.74
C LEU A 83 10.44 4.22 2.51
N PRO A 84 11.14 5.18 1.87
CA PRO A 84 12.59 5.11 1.67
C PRO A 84 13.40 5.10 2.97
N LYS A 85 12.82 5.53 4.10
CA LYS A 85 13.46 5.50 5.41
C LYS A 85 13.28 4.16 6.12
N ALA A 86 12.26 3.40 5.72
CA ALA A 86 11.78 2.21 6.42
C ALA A 86 12.11 0.89 5.70
N VAL A 87 12.24 0.90 4.36
CA VAL A 87 12.57 -0.30 3.59
C VAL A 87 14.01 -0.24 3.08
N SER A 88 14.70 -1.37 3.14
CA SER A 88 16.07 -1.52 2.63
C SER A 88 16.12 -1.88 1.14
N ASN A 89 15.00 -2.32 0.55
CA ASN A 89 14.90 -2.73 -0.84
C ASN A 89 14.31 -1.61 -1.71
N ALA A 90 15.17 -0.90 -2.44
CA ALA A 90 14.76 0.18 -3.34
C ALA A 90 13.76 -0.30 -4.42
N GLY A 91 13.87 -1.57 -4.87
CA GLY A 91 12.95 -2.12 -5.87
C GLY A 91 11.51 -2.23 -5.39
N VAL A 92 11.28 -2.32 -4.07
CA VAL A 92 9.92 -2.31 -3.48
C VAL A 92 9.30 -0.92 -3.64
N ILE A 93 10.08 0.13 -3.42
CA ILE A 93 9.63 1.53 -3.52
C ILE A 93 9.15 1.82 -4.94
N ASP A 94 9.95 1.47 -5.95
CA ASP A 94 9.62 1.70 -7.35
C ASP A 94 8.33 0.98 -7.75
N ARG A 95 8.22 -0.32 -7.42
CA ARG A 95 7.01 -1.11 -7.72
C ARG A 95 5.76 -0.57 -7.03
N VAL A 96 5.87 -0.15 -5.78
CA VAL A 96 4.77 0.46 -5.02
C VAL A 96 4.34 1.78 -5.64
N LEU A 97 5.29 2.67 -5.98
CA LEU A 97 4.99 3.97 -6.59
C LEU A 97 4.36 3.81 -7.97
N ASP A 98 4.85 2.88 -8.79
CA ASP A 98 4.28 2.57 -10.10
C ASP A 98 2.86 2.02 -9.97
N ALA A 99 2.64 1.05 -9.08
CA ALA A 99 1.33 0.45 -8.87
C ALA A 99 0.30 1.48 -8.37
N LEU A 100 0.68 2.34 -7.43
CA LEU A 100 -0.15 3.43 -6.94
C LEU A 100 -0.44 4.49 -8.02
N SER A 101 0.54 4.78 -8.88
CA SER A 101 0.37 5.74 -9.98
C SER A 101 -0.58 5.21 -11.03
N HIS A 102 -0.42 3.96 -11.47
CA HIS A 102 -1.33 3.30 -12.41
C HIS A 102 -2.77 3.22 -11.88
N ALA A 103 -2.92 2.93 -10.59
CA ALA A 103 -4.21 2.90 -9.92
C ALA A 103 -4.93 4.26 -10.00
N SER A 104 -4.22 5.36 -9.70
CA SER A 104 -4.77 6.72 -9.76
C SER A 104 -5.14 7.15 -11.19
N HIS A 105 -4.31 6.83 -12.19
CA HIS A 105 -4.56 7.18 -13.59
C HIS A 105 -5.77 6.45 -14.20
N ARG A 106 -6.03 5.20 -13.83
CA ARG A 106 -7.21 4.45 -14.31
C ARG A 106 -8.54 5.06 -13.85
N MET A 107 -8.55 5.86 -12.79
CA MET A 107 -9.76 6.56 -12.35
C MET A 107 -10.00 7.87 -13.10
N LEU A 108 -8.95 8.49 -13.63
CA LEU A 108 -9.03 9.74 -14.39
C LEU A 108 -9.47 9.53 -15.85
N GLN A 109 -9.34 8.30 -16.36
CA GLN A 109 -9.98 7.91 -17.61
C GLN A 109 -11.38 7.37 -17.30
N PRO A 110 -12.48 8.06 -17.64
CA PRO A 110 -13.78 7.43 -17.61
C PRO A 110 -13.72 6.22 -18.54
N MET A 111 -14.21 5.06 -18.09
CA MET A 111 -14.33 3.89 -18.96
C MET A 111 -15.15 4.30 -20.18
N SER A 112 -14.45 4.48 -21.30
CA SER A 112 -15.06 4.70 -22.59
C SER A 112 -15.23 3.30 -23.17
N GLY A 113 -16.47 2.78 -23.13
CA GLY A 113 -16.83 1.48 -23.70
C GLY A 113 -17.40 0.52 -22.68
#